data_AF-A0A6L0XNB2-F1
#
_entry.id   AF-A0A6L0XNB2-F1
#
_cell.length_a   1.000
_cell.length_b   1.000
_cell.length_c   1.000
_cell.angle_alpha   90.00
_cell.angle_beta   90.00
_cell.angle_gamma   90.00
#
_symmetry.space_group_name_H-M   'P 1'
#
loop_
_entity.id
_entity.type
_entity.pdbx_description
1 polymer ?
#
loop_
_entity_poly.entity_id
_entity_poly.type
_entity_poly.pdbx_seq_one_letter_code
_entity_poly.pdbx_strand_id
1 'polypeptide(L)'
;MTEFKKLTTLADTLAQDVSTLKACCADDGDCDCNGSAASGVDSRLFACDAEHLHILSTRIREAVADGIPRLRKIVLKARETDPDRQIYNEAMCAKIEALFLVFCEALRLLAPDYFDTLTERDVSLPENAKERNILDGLLDADFDPNVLLEESASLQAADNVHNHYILHRAKAEAWQSRVAQGLAEAVAFESQNRAFILAEEKVSRVAVLEAKRADKVCVTKIMEMRAELKWQTELQRRDAEQSLLKTAAAAISDIDAIPFFLASSISDEALRVTTAGHALQLIKALLSTPENMNIRRLRNNNEHLLCDYGHPCLSACDPETGERCVCHTVVSTAEVLWRRIGYTIRYTKVPNRSLDVLRSEAKARSLRLPCGRSLSVHNYEPMGFEDYSERLFELAEPDAMLRADEWMEWYAMMQRMESTLSSMIPRSYR
;
A
#
# COMPACT_ATOMS: atom_id res chain seq x y z
N MET A 1 -8.01 -78.92 9.49
CA MET A 1 -9.40 -78.90 8.97
C MET A 1 -9.50 -79.94 7.87
N THR A 2 -10.38 -80.94 8.00
CA THR A 2 -10.60 -81.96 6.95
C THR A 2 -11.25 -81.33 5.72
N GLU A 3 -10.97 -81.84 4.51
CA GLU A 3 -11.52 -81.29 3.25
C GLU A 3 -13.06 -81.17 3.27
N PHE A 4 -13.75 -82.13 3.86
CA PHE A 4 -15.19 -82.07 4.09
C PHE A 4 -15.63 -80.79 4.84
N LYS A 5 -14.95 -80.40 5.93
CA LYS A 5 -15.29 -79.19 6.69
C LYS A 5 -15.10 -77.91 5.88
N LYS A 6 -14.09 -77.87 4.99
CA LYS A 6 -13.87 -76.74 4.09
C LYS A 6 -15.00 -76.62 3.07
N LEU A 7 -15.45 -77.75 2.51
CA LEU A 7 -16.56 -77.79 1.55
C LEU A 7 -17.90 -77.48 2.21
N THR A 8 -18.13 -77.88 3.46
CA THR A 8 -19.30 -77.45 4.24
C THR A 8 -19.33 -75.93 4.40
N THR A 9 -18.20 -75.34 4.84
CA THR A 9 -18.13 -73.88 5.01
C THR A 9 -18.33 -73.14 3.68
N LEU A 10 -17.79 -73.69 2.59
CA LEU A 10 -17.95 -73.13 1.25
C LEU A 10 -19.40 -73.22 0.78
N ALA A 11 -20.08 -74.35 0.96
CA ALA A 11 -21.48 -74.52 0.58
C ALA A 11 -22.42 -73.61 1.39
N ASP A 12 -22.19 -73.50 2.71
CA ASP A 12 -22.96 -72.60 3.58
C ASP A 12 -22.76 -71.12 3.17
N THR A 13 -21.51 -70.74 2.85
CA THR A 13 -21.18 -69.38 2.40
C THR A 13 -21.80 -69.10 1.03
N LEU A 14 -21.73 -70.06 0.10
CA LEU A 14 -22.34 -69.92 -1.22
C LEU A 14 -23.87 -69.78 -1.10
N ALA A 15 -24.52 -70.59 -0.28
CA ALA A 15 -25.97 -70.48 -0.07
C ALA A 15 -26.36 -69.11 0.50
N GLN A 16 -25.59 -68.60 1.47
CA GLN A 16 -25.80 -67.26 2.03
C GLN A 16 -25.56 -66.16 0.99
N ASP A 17 -24.47 -66.24 0.23
CA ASP A 17 -24.11 -65.24 -0.77
C ASP A 17 -25.13 -65.21 -1.92
N VAL A 18 -25.56 -66.38 -2.41
CA VAL A 18 -26.60 -66.51 -3.44
C VAL A 18 -27.95 -65.98 -2.94
N SER A 19 -28.34 -66.32 -1.72
CA SER A 19 -29.58 -65.79 -1.13
C SER A 19 -29.53 -64.27 -0.97
N THR A 20 -28.37 -63.74 -0.59
CA THR A 20 -28.16 -62.30 -0.44
C THR A 20 -28.20 -61.60 -1.79
N LEU A 21 -27.56 -62.17 -2.82
CA LEU A 21 -27.57 -61.64 -4.19
C LEU A 21 -29.00 -61.61 -4.74
N LYS A 22 -29.75 -62.72 -4.60
CA LYS A 22 -31.14 -62.78 -5.02
C LYS A 22 -32.02 -61.77 -4.29
N ALA A 23 -31.85 -61.61 -2.97
CA ALA A 23 -32.59 -60.61 -2.21
C ALA A 23 -32.29 -59.18 -2.71
N CYS A 24 -31.04 -58.88 -3.06
CA CYS A 24 -30.68 -57.58 -3.66
C CYS A 24 -31.22 -57.38 -5.08
N CYS A 25 -31.46 -58.46 -5.84
CA CYS A 25 -31.92 -58.39 -7.24
C CYS A 25 -33.42 -58.63 -7.43
N ALA A 26 -34.17 -59.04 -6.40
CA ALA A 26 -35.59 -59.41 -6.47
C ALA A 26 -36.56 -58.25 -6.18
N ASP A 27 -36.07 -57.05 -5.87
CA ASP A 27 -36.89 -55.83 -5.86
C ASP A 27 -37.16 -55.41 -7.32
N ASP A 28 -38.17 -56.04 -7.92
CA ASP A 28 -38.85 -55.59 -9.13
C ASP A 28 -39.42 -54.18 -8.91
N GLY A 29 -38.62 -53.18 -9.25
CA GLY A 29 -39.05 -51.82 -9.48
C GLY A 29 -38.26 -51.26 -10.65
N ASP A 30 -38.91 -51.13 -11.80
CA ASP A 30 -38.43 -50.47 -13.02
C ASP A 30 -37.43 -49.35 -12.70
N CYS A 31 -36.14 -49.65 -12.77
CA CYS A 31 -35.10 -48.64 -12.85
C CYS A 31 -35.04 -48.18 -14.31
N ASP A 32 -36.03 -47.36 -14.66
CA ASP A 32 -36.13 -46.65 -15.91
C ASP A 32 -34.96 -45.64 -15.97
N CYS A 33 -33.79 -46.12 -16.40
CA CYS A 33 -32.54 -45.37 -16.48
C CYS A 33 -32.52 -44.34 -17.63
N ASN A 34 -33.68 -43.79 -17.99
CA ASN A 34 -33.84 -42.77 -19.02
C ASN A 34 -34.69 -41.61 -18.50
N GLY A 35 -34.07 -40.65 -17.79
CA GLY A 35 -34.71 -39.35 -17.64
C GLY A 35 -34.24 -38.45 -16.50
N SER A 36 -33.39 -37.51 -16.87
CA SER A 36 -33.36 -36.13 -16.35
C SER A 36 -32.78 -35.86 -14.95
N ALA A 37 -31.70 -35.07 -14.97
CA ALA A 37 -31.16 -34.37 -13.83
C ALA A 37 -32.19 -33.41 -13.21
N ALA A 38 -32.37 -33.48 -11.88
CA ALA A 38 -32.22 -32.37 -10.95
C ALA A 38 -32.87 -32.69 -9.60
N SER A 39 -32.11 -32.41 -8.54
CA SER A 39 -32.55 -32.21 -7.16
C SER A 39 -32.95 -33.44 -6.34
N GLY A 40 -32.42 -33.48 -5.11
CA GLY A 40 -32.82 -34.43 -4.07
C GLY A 40 -31.88 -35.63 -4.00
N VAL A 41 -31.01 -35.63 -2.99
CA VAL A 41 -30.35 -36.85 -2.51
C VAL A 41 -31.45 -37.73 -1.92
N ASP A 42 -32.13 -38.48 -2.79
CA ASP A 42 -33.17 -39.41 -2.38
C ASP A 42 -32.46 -40.61 -1.75
N SER A 43 -32.38 -40.57 -0.43
CA SER A 43 -31.62 -41.46 0.44
C SER A 43 -32.29 -42.83 0.59
N ARG A 44 -32.83 -43.39 -0.51
CA ARG A 44 -33.53 -44.68 -0.56
C ARG A 44 -32.86 -45.74 -1.44
N LEU A 45 -31.70 -45.44 -2.04
CA LEU A 45 -30.82 -46.40 -2.72
C LEU A 45 -29.94 -47.23 -1.75
N PHE A 46 -30.46 -47.55 -0.55
CA PHE A 46 -29.76 -48.41 0.43
C PHE A 46 -30.24 -49.87 0.38
N ALA A 47 -30.47 -50.41 -0.82
CA ALA A 47 -30.65 -51.84 -1.05
C ALA A 47 -29.56 -52.31 -2.03
N CYS A 48 -28.36 -52.53 -1.46
CA CYS A 48 -27.14 -53.06 -2.08
C CYS A 48 -26.34 -52.10 -3.00
N ASP A 49 -25.22 -51.61 -2.47
CA ASP A 49 -24.18 -50.84 -3.18
C ASP A 49 -23.65 -51.61 -4.41
N ALA A 50 -23.46 -50.93 -5.54
CA ALA A 50 -22.96 -51.54 -6.79
C ALA A 50 -21.57 -52.18 -6.62
N GLU A 51 -20.73 -51.65 -5.73
CA GLU A 51 -19.45 -52.28 -5.37
C GLU A 51 -19.67 -53.55 -4.54
N HIS A 52 -20.64 -53.52 -3.62
CA HIS A 52 -21.02 -54.67 -2.81
C HIS A 52 -21.60 -55.81 -3.66
N LEU A 53 -22.48 -55.51 -4.61
CA LEU A 53 -23.04 -56.47 -5.56
C LEU A 53 -21.98 -57.13 -6.43
N HIS A 54 -20.99 -56.37 -6.89
CA HIS A 54 -19.88 -56.91 -7.65
C HIS A 54 -19.02 -57.86 -6.81
N ILE A 55 -18.65 -57.44 -5.58
CA ILE A 55 -17.90 -58.31 -4.65
C ILE A 55 -18.66 -59.61 -4.38
N LEU A 56 -19.98 -59.53 -4.21
CA LEU A 56 -20.84 -60.69 -3.98
C LEU A 56 -20.89 -61.61 -5.21
N SER A 57 -21.07 -61.05 -6.42
CA SER A 57 -21.01 -61.76 -7.70
C SER A 57 -19.67 -62.50 -7.87
N THR A 58 -18.54 -61.82 -7.59
CA THR A 58 -17.20 -62.42 -7.67
C THR A 58 -17.04 -63.59 -6.69
N ARG A 59 -17.46 -63.42 -5.43
CA ARG A 59 -17.38 -64.49 -4.41
C ARG A 59 -18.18 -65.71 -4.79
N ILE A 60 -19.38 -65.53 -5.34
CA ILE A 60 -20.22 -66.63 -5.83
C ILE A 60 -19.51 -67.35 -6.97
N ARG A 61 -18.98 -66.63 -7.97
CA ARG A 61 -18.25 -67.25 -9.10
C ARG A 61 -17.03 -68.04 -8.63
N GLU A 62 -16.24 -67.47 -7.70
CA GLU A 62 -15.08 -68.15 -7.12
C GLU A 62 -15.48 -69.39 -6.32
N ALA A 63 -16.54 -69.31 -5.51
CA ALA A 63 -17.06 -70.42 -4.72
C ALA A 63 -17.62 -71.54 -5.63
N VAL A 64 -18.27 -71.22 -6.74
CA VAL A 64 -18.74 -72.20 -7.71
C VAL A 64 -17.57 -72.86 -8.46
N ALA A 65 -16.60 -72.07 -8.91
CA ALA A 65 -15.42 -72.56 -9.63
C ALA A 65 -14.54 -73.48 -8.76
N ASP A 66 -14.36 -73.17 -7.48
CA ASP A 66 -13.61 -74.02 -6.54
C ASP A 66 -14.46 -75.19 -6.02
N GLY A 67 -15.73 -74.94 -5.73
CA GLY A 67 -16.65 -75.90 -5.09
C GLY A 67 -16.98 -77.10 -5.97
N ILE A 68 -17.30 -76.88 -7.25
CA ILE A 68 -17.80 -77.93 -8.16
C ILE A 68 -16.80 -79.06 -8.37
N PRO A 69 -15.52 -78.81 -8.76
CA PRO A 69 -14.56 -79.89 -8.97
C PRO A 69 -14.26 -80.69 -7.68
N ARG A 70 -14.24 -80.00 -6.54
CA ARG A 70 -13.94 -80.60 -5.23
C ARG A 70 -15.11 -81.43 -4.72
N LEU A 71 -16.34 -80.96 -4.90
CA LEU A 71 -17.56 -81.71 -4.59
C LEU A 71 -17.73 -82.92 -5.51
N ARG A 72 -17.54 -82.74 -6.83
CA ARG A 72 -17.56 -83.84 -7.80
C ARG A 72 -16.62 -84.97 -7.38
N LYS A 73 -15.37 -84.62 -7.04
CA LYS A 73 -14.36 -85.59 -6.61
C LYS A 73 -14.77 -86.36 -5.34
N ILE A 74 -15.28 -85.66 -4.32
CA ILE A 74 -15.60 -86.32 -3.04
C ILE A 74 -16.90 -87.12 -3.12
N VAL A 75 -17.90 -86.68 -3.90
CA VAL A 75 -19.16 -87.39 -4.14
C VAL A 75 -18.91 -88.65 -4.96
N LEU A 76 -18.17 -88.58 -6.06
CA LEU A 76 -17.80 -89.78 -6.83
C LEU A 76 -17.01 -90.79 -5.99
N LYS A 77 -16.20 -90.33 -5.03
CA LYS A 77 -15.51 -91.20 -4.07
C LYS A 77 -16.42 -91.75 -2.97
N ALA A 78 -17.48 -91.07 -2.59
CA ALA A 78 -18.48 -91.56 -1.65
C ALA A 78 -19.43 -92.60 -2.30
N ARG A 79 -19.63 -92.50 -3.61
CA ARG A 79 -20.43 -93.44 -4.44
C ARG A 79 -19.63 -94.61 -5.00
N GLU A 80 -18.34 -94.72 -4.68
CA GLU A 80 -17.49 -95.86 -5.07
C GLU A 80 -18.04 -97.14 -4.45
N THR A 81 -18.37 -98.13 -5.28
CA THR A 81 -18.97 -99.41 -4.84
C THR A 81 -17.95 -100.52 -4.68
N ASP A 82 -16.70 -100.31 -5.13
CA ASP A 82 -15.58 -101.24 -4.92
C ASP A 82 -15.07 -101.14 -3.46
N PRO A 83 -15.23 -102.19 -2.62
CA PRO A 83 -14.82 -102.16 -1.22
C PRO A 83 -13.33 -101.88 -1.02
N ASP A 84 -12.48 -102.22 -2.00
CA ASP A 84 -11.04 -102.00 -1.96
C ASP A 84 -10.63 -100.56 -2.36
N ARG A 85 -11.57 -99.77 -2.88
CA ARG A 85 -11.38 -98.37 -3.29
C ARG A 85 -12.20 -97.36 -2.48
N GLN A 86 -13.21 -97.83 -1.74
CA GLN A 86 -14.06 -97.01 -0.89
C GLN A 86 -13.34 -96.62 0.41
N ILE A 87 -13.07 -95.32 0.56
CA ILE A 87 -12.28 -94.78 1.69
C ILE A 87 -13.15 -94.16 2.80
N TYR A 88 -14.46 -94.05 2.59
CA TYR A 88 -15.41 -93.44 3.52
C TYR A 88 -16.40 -94.48 4.07
N ASN A 89 -16.71 -94.39 5.36
CA ASN A 89 -17.77 -95.19 5.96
C ASN A 89 -19.16 -94.69 5.55
N GLU A 90 -20.19 -95.51 5.72
CA GLU A 90 -21.58 -95.20 5.30
C GLU A 90 -22.10 -93.88 5.88
N ALA A 91 -21.79 -93.59 7.15
CA ALA A 91 -22.19 -92.34 7.80
C ALA A 91 -21.53 -91.10 7.17
N MET A 92 -20.29 -91.22 6.69
CA MET A 92 -19.59 -90.15 5.99
C MET A 92 -20.07 -90.01 4.54
N CYS A 93 -20.35 -91.12 3.85
CA CYS A 93 -20.97 -91.08 2.52
C CYS A 93 -22.31 -90.34 2.55
N ALA A 94 -23.18 -90.63 3.53
CA ALA A 94 -24.45 -89.94 3.71
C ALA A 94 -24.29 -88.42 3.96
N LYS A 95 -23.25 -88.02 4.70
CA LYS A 95 -22.93 -86.60 4.94
C LYS A 95 -22.39 -85.89 3.70
N ILE A 96 -21.63 -86.59 2.85
CA ILE A 96 -21.13 -86.07 1.58
C ILE A 96 -22.27 -85.83 0.59
N GLU A 97 -23.23 -86.77 0.50
CA GLU A 97 -24.44 -86.60 -0.32
C GLU A 97 -25.30 -85.42 0.16
N ALA A 98 -25.51 -85.30 1.48
CA ALA A 98 -26.27 -84.16 2.03
C ALA A 98 -25.59 -82.81 1.73
N LEU A 99 -24.26 -82.75 1.81
CA LEU A 99 -23.49 -81.55 1.45
C LEU A 99 -23.61 -81.20 -0.03
N PHE A 100 -23.60 -82.21 -0.91
CA PHE A 100 -23.80 -82.02 -2.34
C PHE A 100 -25.18 -81.42 -2.64
N LEU A 101 -26.23 -81.91 -1.97
CA LEU A 101 -27.59 -81.36 -2.12
C LEU A 101 -27.66 -79.89 -1.70
N VAL A 102 -27.09 -79.51 -0.55
CA VAL A 102 -27.05 -78.11 -0.08
C VAL A 102 -26.37 -77.20 -1.11
N PHE A 103 -25.26 -77.67 -1.69
CA PHE A 103 -24.56 -76.92 -2.73
C PHE A 103 -25.38 -76.80 -4.03
N CYS A 104 -26.05 -77.89 -4.44
CA CYS A 104 -26.93 -77.90 -5.61
C CYS A 104 -28.16 -77.00 -5.42
N GLU A 105 -28.71 -76.91 -4.20
CA GLU A 105 -29.79 -75.98 -3.88
C GLU A 105 -29.35 -74.52 -4.08
N ALA A 106 -28.14 -74.16 -3.64
CA ALA A 106 -27.60 -72.83 -3.90
C ALA A 106 -27.42 -72.55 -5.40
N LEU A 107 -26.98 -73.53 -6.19
CA LEU A 107 -26.89 -73.38 -7.65
C LEU A 107 -28.25 -73.26 -8.33
N ARG A 108 -29.24 -74.07 -7.90
CA ARG A 108 -30.63 -73.99 -8.38
C ARG A 108 -31.26 -72.64 -8.05
N LEU A 109 -30.97 -72.10 -6.87
CA LEU A 109 -31.35 -70.74 -6.52
C LEU A 109 -30.64 -69.71 -7.40
N LEU A 110 -29.38 -69.90 -7.76
CA LEU A 110 -28.61 -68.96 -8.56
C LEU A 110 -29.04 -68.90 -10.04
N ALA A 111 -29.37 -70.05 -10.63
CA ALA A 111 -29.70 -70.20 -12.04
C ALA A 111 -30.90 -71.15 -12.23
N PRO A 112 -32.12 -70.79 -11.79
CA PRO A 112 -33.29 -71.66 -11.86
C PRO A 112 -33.58 -72.12 -13.30
N ASP A 113 -33.49 -71.21 -14.27
CA ASP A 113 -33.78 -71.48 -15.68
C ASP A 113 -32.84 -72.53 -16.31
N TYR A 114 -31.56 -72.56 -15.89
CA TYR A 114 -30.60 -73.60 -16.32
C TYR A 114 -31.06 -74.99 -15.87
N PHE A 115 -31.58 -75.10 -14.65
CA PHE A 115 -32.06 -76.38 -14.13
C PHE A 115 -33.43 -76.74 -14.71
N ASP A 116 -34.32 -75.76 -14.90
CA ASP A 116 -35.65 -75.97 -15.48
C ASP A 116 -35.54 -76.52 -16.91
N THR A 117 -34.66 -75.94 -17.73
CA THR A 117 -34.39 -76.40 -19.12
C THR A 117 -33.78 -77.80 -19.19
N LEU A 118 -33.01 -78.22 -18.18
CA LEU A 118 -32.50 -79.59 -18.08
C LEU A 118 -33.64 -80.58 -17.76
N THR A 119 -34.59 -80.23 -16.89
CA THR A 119 -35.78 -81.05 -16.57
C THR A 119 -36.72 -81.22 -17.77
N GLU A 120 -36.88 -80.17 -18.59
CA GLU A 120 -37.76 -80.18 -19.77
C GLU A 120 -37.25 -81.10 -20.89
N ARG A 121 -35.94 -81.36 -20.97
CA ARG A 121 -35.37 -82.29 -21.98
C ARG A 121 -35.61 -83.77 -21.65
N ASP A 122 -35.94 -84.09 -20.40
CA ASP A 122 -36.06 -85.46 -19.87
C ASP A 122 -37.52 -85.91 -19.65
N VAL A 123 -38.45 -85.52 -20.54
CA VAL A 123 -39.90 -85.69 -20.37
C VAL A 123 -40.34 -87.14 -20.06
N SER A 124 -39.56 -88.15 -20.45
CA SER A 124 -39.89 -89.59 -20.37
C SER A 124 -39.51 -90.30 -19.05
N LEU A 125 -38.95 -89.61 -18.04
CA LEU A 125 -38.55 -90.22 -16.76
C LEU A 125 -39.55 -89.92 -15.60
N PRO A 126 -39.71 -90.83 -14.61
CA PRO A 126 -40.43 -90.55 -13.36
C PRO A 126 -39.80 -89.37 -12.59
N GLU A 127 -40.56 -88.57 -11.84
CA GLU A 127 -40.05 -87.35 -11.14
C GLU A 127 -38.82 -87.61 -10.26
N ASN A 128 -38.84 -88.69 -9.48
CA ASN A 128 -37.70 -89.08 -8.62
C ASN A 128 -36.43 -89.48 -9.41
N ALA A 129 -36.58 -89.86 -10.69
CA ALA A 129 -35.47 -90.18 -11.58
C ALA A 129 -34.95 -88.95 -12.33
N LYS A 130 -35.81 -87.96 -12.62
CA LYS A 130 -35.45 -86.67 -13.22
C LYS A 130 -34.56 -85.84 -12.29
N GLU A 131 -34.94 -85.72 -11.01
CA GLU A 131 -34.13 -84.99 -10.04
C GLU A 131 -32.73 -85.60 -9.85
N ARG A 132 -32.63 -86.94 -9.87
CA ARG A 132 -31.34 -87.64 -9.80
C ARG A 132 -30.50 -87.40 -11.06
N ASN A 133 -31.10 -87.42 -12.25
CA ASN A 133 -30.39 -87.20 -13.51
C ASN A 133 -29.75 -85.81 -13.59
N ILE A 134 -30.48 -84.78 -13.13
CA ILE A 134 -29.99 -83.39 -13.09
C ILE A 134 -28.81 -83.23 -12.12
N LEU A 135 -28.90 -83.86 -10.94
CA LEU A 135 -27.83 -83.86 -9.95
C LEU A 135 -26.62 -84.67 -10.43
N ASP A 136 -26.83 -85.76 -11.18
CA ASP A 136 -25.77 -86.56 -11.77
C ASP A 136 -25.07 -85.83 -12.94
N GLY A 137 -25.80 -84.99 -13.70
CA GLY A 137 -25.23 -84.13 -14.74
C GLY A 137 -24.22 -83.10 -14.21
N LEU A 138 -24.39 -82.60 -12.99
CA LEU A 138 -23.39 -81.73 -12.33
C LEU A 138 -22.10 -82.48 -11.96
N LEU A 139 -22.18 -83.81 -11.82
CA LEU A 139 -21.06 -84.69 -11.51
C LEU A 139 -20.35 -85.19 -12.78
N ASP A 140 -20.90 -84.92 -13.97
CA ASP A 140 -20.30 -85.29 -15.25
C ASP A 140 -18.97 -84.55 -15.47
N ALA A 141 -17.99 -85.25 -16.05
CA ALA A 141 -16.69 -84.67 -16.38
C ALA A 141 -16.81 -83.47 -17.33
N ASP A 142 -17.79 -83.51 -18.24
CA ASP A 142 -18.00 -82.50 -19.28
C ASP A 142 -18.85 -81.30 -18.82
N PHE A 143 -19.33 -81.28 -17.57
CA PHE A 143 -20.06 -80.13 -17.03
C PHE A 143 -19.12 -78.92 -16.84
N ASP A 144 -19.44 -77.82 -17.52
CA ASP A 144 -18.77 -76.52 -17.42
C ASP A 144 -19.55 -75.56 -16.49
N PRO A 145 -19.00 -75.21 -15.32
CA PRO A 145 -19.65 -74.27 -14.40
C PRO A 145 -19.82 -72.86 -14.96
N ASN A 146 -19.04 -72.46 -15.97
CA ASN A 146 -19.15 -71.13 -16.55
C ASN A 146 -20.46 -70.95 -17.31
N VAL A 147 -20.97 -72.00 -17.97
CA VAL A 147 -22.26 -71.95 -18.68
C VAL A 147 -23.40 -71.67 -17.70
N LEU A 148 -23.41 -72.34 -16.54
CA LEU A 148 -24.40 -72.10 -15.49
C LEU A 148 -24.30 -70.68 -14.91
N LEU A 149 -23.08 -70.18 -14.70
CA LEU A 149 -22.84 -68.84 -14.16
C LEU A 149 -23.22 -67.74 -15.17
N GLU A 150 -22.99 -67.97 -16.46
CA GLU A 150 -23.40 -67.06 -17.53
C GLU A 150 -24.91 -67.00 -17.69
N GLU A 151 -25.64 -68.10 -17.45
CA GLU A 151 -27.12 -68.14 -17.52
C GLU A 151 -27.82 -67.58 -16.26
N SER A 152 -27.08 -67.23 -15.20
CA SER A 152 -27.66 -66.64 -14.00
C SER A 152 -28.08 -65.17 -14.20
N ALA A 153 -29.39 -64.92 -14.28
CA ALA A 153 -29.95 -63.57 -14.39
C ALA A 153 -29.51 -62.64 -13.24
N SER A 154 -29.39 -63.16 -12.01
CA SER A 154 -28.97 -62.37 -10.84
C SER A 154 -27.49 -61.94 -10.93
N LEU A 155 -26.60 -62.79 -11.44
CA LEU A 155 -25.20 -62.41 -11.67
C LEU A 155 -25.07 -61.40 -12.82
N GLN A 156 -25.83 -61.57 -13.89
CA GLN A 156 -25.88 -60.61 -14.99
C GLN A 156 -26.40 -59.23 -14.53
N ALA A 157 -27.44 -59.20 -13.70
CA ALA A 157 -27.98 -57.96 -13.14
C ALA A 157 -26.94 -57.22 -12.28
N ALA A 158 -26.22 -57.93 -11.40
CA ALA A 158 -25.15 -57.36 -10.58
C ALA A 158 -23.99 -56.80 -11.42
N ASP A 159 -23.55 -57.53 -12.45
CA ASP A 159 -22.52 -57.06 -13.38
C ASP A 159 -22.97 -55.82 -14.16
N ASN A 160 -24.22 -55.81 -14.62
CA ASN A 160 -24.79 -54.66 -15.34
C ASN A 160 -24.86 -53.42 -14.45
N VAL A 161 -25.33 -53.54 -13.20
CA VAL A 161 -25.37 -52.43 -12.23
C VAL A 161 -23.96 -51.91 -11.95
N HIS A 162 -22.99 -52.80 -11.76
CA HIS A 162 -21.60 -52.43 -11.52
C HIS A 162 -20.96 -51.72 -12.72
N ASN A 163 -21.18 -52.23 -13.93
CA ASN A 163 -20.67 -51.62 -15.16
C ASN A 163 -21.23 -50.20 -15.37
N HIS A 164 -22.54 -50.00 -15.13
CA HIS A 164 -23.15 -48.67 -15.19
C HIS A 164 -22.56 -47.72 -14.15
N TYR A 165 -22.34 -48.21 -12.92
CA TYR A 165 -21.70 -47.45 -11.85
C TYR A 165 -20.28 -47.00 -12.23
N ILE A 166 -19.42 -47.90 -12.74
CA ILE A 166 -18.07 -47.56 -13.19
C ILE A 166 -18.10 -46.49 -14.29
N LEU A 167 -18.96 -46.66 -15.30
CA LEU A 167 -19.08 -45.70 -16.40
C LEU A 167 -19.55 -44.33 -15.91
N HIS A 168 -20.51 -44.29 -14.98
CA HIS A 168 -20.99 -43.05 -14.39
C HIS A 168 -19.89 -42.36 -13.58
N ARG A 169 -19.17 -43.12 -12.74
CA ARG A 169 -18.04 -42.63 -11.96
C ARG A 169 -16.92 -42.08 -12.85
N ALA A 170 -16.54 -42.79 -13.90
CA ALA A 170 -15.53 -42.33 -14.86
C ALA A 170 -15.95 -41.03 -15.57
N LYS A 171 -17.22 -40.89 -15.94
CA LYS A 171 -17.77 -39.64 -16.50
C LYS A 171 -17.70 -38.49 -15.50
N ALA A 172 -18.06 -38.74 -14.24
CA ALA A 172 -18.01 -37.75 -13.17
C ALA A 172 -16.58 -37.29 -12.86
N GLU A 173 -15.62 -38.22 -12.75
CA GLU A 173 -14.20 -37.91 -12.54
C GLU A 173 -13.62 -37.13 -13.71
N ALA A 174 -13.94 -37.50 -14.95
CA ALA A 174 -13.51 -36.77 -16.14
C ALA A 174 -14.09 -35.34 -16.18
N TRP A 175 -15.35 -35.15 -15.79
CA TRP A 175 -15.97 -33.83 -15.67
C TRP A 175 -15.29 -32.99 -14.57
N GLN A 176 -15.11 -33.56 -13.38
CA GLN A 176 -14.44 -32.89 -12.26
C GLN A 176 -13.01 -32.47 -12.63
N SER A 177 -12.27 -33.33 -13.32
CA SER A 177 -10.92 -33.04 -13.80
C SER A 177 -10.91 -31.86 -14.80
N ARG A 178 -11.84 -31.83 -15.76
CA ARG A 178 -11.98 -30.68 -16.69
C ARG A 178 -12.32 -29.39 -15.96
N VAL A 179 -13.23 -29.43 -14.99
CA VAL A 179 -13.60 -28.24 -14.20
C VAL A 179 -12.40 -27.75 -13.38
N ALA A 180 -11.68 -28.65 -12.72
CA ALA A 180 -10.50 -28.30 -11.93
C ALA A 180 -9.40 -27.69 -12.80
N GLN A 181 -9.15 -28.27 -13.98
CA GLN A 181 -8.19 -27.73 -14.95
C GLN A 181 -8.60 -26.34 -15.45
N GLY A 182 -9.86 -26.14 -15.83
CA GLY A 182 -10.36 -24.83 -16.26
C GLY A 182 -10.26 -23.77 -15.17
N LEU A 183 -10.53 -24.13 -13.91
CA LEU A 183 -10.34 -23.23 -12.77
C LEU A 183 -8.86 -22.88 -12.55
N ALA A 184 -7.96 -23.86 -12.65
CA ALA A 184 -6.52 -23.63 -12.51
C ALA A 184 -5.99 -22.69 -13.60
N GLU A 185 -6.43 -22.86 -14.84
CA GLU A 185 -6.09 -21.98 -15.96
C GLU A 185 -6.63 -20.56 -15.77
N ALA A 186 -7.87 -20.42 -15.29
CA ALA A 186 -8.45 -19.11 -14.99
C ALA A 186 -7.67 -18.38 -13.89
N VAL A 187 -7.27 -19.08 -12.81
CA VAL A 187 -6.44 -18.51 -11.74
C VAL A 187 -5.06 -18.12 -12.25
N ALA A 188 -4.44 -18.96 -13.09
CA ALA A 188 -3.15 -18.65 -13.70
C ALA A 188 -3.24 -17.39 -14.58
N PHE A 189 -4.27 -17.29 -15.42
CA PHE A 189 -4.53 -16.11 -16.26
C PHE A 189 -4.74 -14.84 -15.42
N GLU A 190 -5.52 -14.93 -14.35
CA GLU A 190 -5.76 -13.81 -13.43
C GLU A 190 -4.47 -13.32 -12.78
N SER A 191 -3.61 -14.26 -12.34
CA SER A 191 -2.31 -13.93 -11.76
C SER A 191 -1.36 -13.26 -12.75
N GLN A 192 -1.34 -13.73 -14.01
CA GLN A 192 -0.55 -13.13 -15.09
C GLN A 192 -1.07 -11.72 -15.44
N ASN A 193 -2.38 -11.53 -15.48
CA ASN A 193 -2.99 -10.23 -15.76
C ASN A 193 -2.69 -9.21 -14.65
N ARG A 194 -2.75 -9.62 -13.37
CA ARG A 194 -2.30 -8.76 -12.26
C ARG A 194 -0.84 -8.35 -12.40
N ALA A 195 0.04 -9.29 -12.74
CA ALA A 195 1.46 -9.00 -12.95
C ALA A 195 1.68 -8.04 -14.12
N PHE A 196 0.93 -8.19 -15.20
CA PHE A 196 0.95 -7.28 -16.35
C PHE A 196 0.52 -5.86 -15.98
N ILE A 197 -0.64 -5.70 -15.32
CA ILE A 197 -1.14 -4.39 -14.88
C ILE A 197 -0.12 -3.71 -13.95
N LEU A 198 0.44 -4.44 -12.98
CA LEU A 198 1.48 -3.90 -12.09
C LEU A 198 2.74 -3.45 -12.85
N ALA A 199 3.12 -4.18 -13.91
CA ALA A 199 4.25 -3.80 -14.75
C ALA A 199 3.97 -2.54 -15.57
N GLU A 200 2.78 -2.43 -16.17
CA GLU A 200 2.35 -1.22 -16.90
C GLU A 200 2.29 0.00 -15.96
N GLU A 201 1.65 -0.14 -14.80
CA GLU A 201 1.59 0.93 -13.79
C GLU A 201 2.98 1.37 -13.34
N LYS A 202 3.92 0.42 -13.16
CA LYS A 202 5.30 0.74 -12.79
C LYS A 202 6.00 1.56 -13.87
N VAL A 203 5.84 1.20 -15.14
CA VAL A 203 6.43 1.95 -16.27
C VAL A 203 5.82 3.35 -16.36
N SER A 204 4.49 3.47 -16.31
CA SER A 204 3.81 4.77 -16.32
C SER A 204 4.21 5.65 -15.14
N ARG A 205 4.34 5.07 -13.94
CA ARG A 205 4.78 5.77 -12.74
C ARG A 205 6.20 6.30 -12.86
N VAL A 206 7.12 5.56 -13.48
CA VAL A 206 8.50 6.02 -13.71
C VAL A 206 8.50 7.26 -14.60
N ALA A 207 7.77 7.25 -15.72
CA ALA A 207 7.67 8.40 -16.62
C ALA A 207 7.14 9.66 -15.91
N VAL A 208 6.09 9.51 -15.08
CA VAL A 208 5.54 10.63 -14.29
C VAL A 208 6.55 11.15 -13.25
N LEU A 209 7.29 10.26 -12.60
CA LEU A 209 8.31 10.66 -11.62
C LEU A 209 9.49 11.38 -12.30
N GLU A 210 9.90 10.95 -13.49
CA GLU A 210 10.94 11.62 -14.27
C GLU A 210 10.50 13.01 -14.73
N ALA A 211 9.27 13.16 -15.22
CA ALA A 211 8.70 14.46 -15.54
C ALA A 211 8.67 15.39 -14.31
N LYS A 212 8.20 14.91 -13.16
CA LYS A 212 8.21 15.69 -11.91
C LYS A 212 9.61 16.07 -11.45
N ARG A 213 10.62 15.21 -11.66
CA ARG A 213 12.02 15.54 -11.37
C ARG A 213 12.53 16.66 -12.28
N ALA A 214 12.24 16.58 -13.58
CA ALA A 214 12.60 17.61 -14.54
C ALA A 214 11.94 18.95 -14.19
N ASP A 215 10.64 18.94 -13.87
CA ASP A 215 9.90 20.13 -13.44
C ASP A 215 10.49 20.73 -12.17
N LYS A 216 10.82 19.91 -11.17
CA LYS A 216 11.46 20.37 -9.94
C LYS A 216 12.78 21.08 -10.24
N VAL A 217 13.64 20.50 -11.09
CA VAL A 217 14.91 21.11 -11.49
C VAL A 217 14.66 22.45 -12.22
N CYS A 218 13.67 22.50 -13.11
CA CYS A 218 13.30 23.73 -13.82
C CYS A 218 12.83 24.83 -12.85
N VAL A 219 11.91 24.50 -11.94
CA VAL A 219 11.40 25.44 -10.94
C VAL A 219 12.53 25.94 -10.04
N THR A 220 13.39 25.05 -9.53
CA THR A 220 14.55 25.45 -8.71
C THR A 220 15.44 26.43 -9.48
N LYS A 221 15.77 26.14 -10.75
CA LYS A 221 16.58 27.03 -11.58
C LYS A 221 15.92 28.39 -11.79
N ILE A 222 14.61 28.43 -12.01
CA ILE A 222 13.86 29.70 -12.12
C ILE A 222 13.91 30.48 -10.80
N MET A 223 13.77 29.81 -9.65
CA MET A 223 13.85 30.46 -8.35
C MET A 223 15.25 31.00 -8.05
N GLU A 224 16.29 30.24 -8.38
CA GLU A 224 17.70 30.68 -8.26
C GLU A 224 17.97 31.90 -9.17
N MET A 225 17.56 31.85 -10.43
CA MET A 225 17.70 32.98 -11.36
C MET A 225 16.97 34.23 -10.85
N ARG A 226 15.77 34.08 -10.29
CA ARG A 226 15.02 35.21 -9.69
C ARG A 226 15.69 35.75 -8.45
N ALA A 227 16.23 34.89 -7.58
CA ALA A 227 16.95 35.30 -6.39
C ALA A 227 18.22 36.08 -6.75
N GLU A 228 18.97 35.60 -7.74
CA GLU A 228 20.16 36.27 -8.25
C GLU A 228 19.81 37.63 -8.88
N LEU A 229 18.77 37.69 -9.72
CA LEU A 229 18.32 38.96 -10.30
C LEU A 229 17.90 39.98 -9.23
N LYS A 230 17.17 39.54 -8.20
CA LYS A 230 16.81 40.40 -7.06
C LYS A 230 18.05 40.89 -6.33
N TRP A 231 19.03 40.02 -6.09
CA TRP A 231 20.27 40.38 -5.44
C TRP A 231 21.09 41.41 -6.26
N GLN A 232 21.20 41.22 -7.57
CA GLN A 232 21.87 42.18 -8.45
C GLN A 232 21.16 43.54 -8.48
N THR A 233 19.82 43.53 -8.48
CA THR A 233 19.01 44.76 -8.40
C THR A 233 19.25 45.48 -7.07
N GLU A 234 19.33 44.74 -5.96
CA GLU A 234 19.63 45.28 -4.64
C GLU A 234 21.06 45.86 -4.56
N LEU A 235 22.06 45.20 -5.17
CA LEU A 235 23.42 45.75 -5.26
C LEU A 235 23.43 47.09 -6.02
N GLN A 236 22.77 47.17 -7.17
CA GLN A 236 22.65 48.42 -7.94
C GLN A 236 21.94 49.51 -7.14
N ARG A 237 20.88 49.17 -6.40
CA ARG A 237 20.17 50.10 -5.51
C ARG A 237 21.10 50.64 -4.41
N ARG A 238 21.89 49.78 -3.79
CA ARG A 238 22.86 50.16 -2.74
C ARG A 238 23.92 51.12 -3.28
N ASP A 239 24.47 50.82 -4.45
CA ASP A 239 25.46 51.69 -5.11
C ASP A 239 24.86 53.06 -5.46
N ALA A 240 23.64 53.07 -6.01
CA ALA A 240 22.93 54.30 -6.34
C ALA A 240 22.65 55.14 -5.08
N GLU A 241 22.17 54.54 -4.00
CA GLU A 241 21.92 55.21 -2.74
C GLU A 241 23.20 55.82 -2.15
N GLN A 242 24.29 55.06 -2.11
CA GLN A 242 25.56 55.55 -1.60
C GLN A 242 26.11 56.70 -2.45
N SER A 243 25.95 56.64 -3.77
CA SER A 243 26.35 57.70 -4.70
C SER A 243 25.52 58.97 -4.52
N LEU A 244 24.20 58.84 -4.41
CA LEU A 244 23.28 59.95 -4.16
C LEU A 244 23.59 60.62 -2.82
N LEU A 245 23.77 59.85 -1.75
CA LEU A 245 24.10 60.39 -0.45
C LEU A 245 25.46 61.10 -0.44
N LYS A 246 26.47 60.52 -1.12
CA LYS A 246 27.78 61.16 -1.28
C LYS A 246 27.66 62.50 -2.02
N THR A 247 26.86 62.54 -3.09
CA THR A 247 26.64 63.75 -3.88
C THR A 247 25.92 64.83 -3.08
N ALA A 248 24.86 64.45 -2.34
CA ALA A 248 24.11 65.36 -1.49
C ALA A 248 24.99 65.96 -0.36
N ALA A 249 25.83 65.14 0.27
CA ALA A 249 26.76 65.63 1.29
C ALA A 249 27.86 66.53 0.70
N ALA A 250 28.33 66.25 -0.51
CA ALA A 250 29.32 67.08 -1.22
C ALA A 250 28.73 68.43 -1.68
N ALA A 251 27.41 68.52 -1.87
CA ALA A 251 26.74 69.79 -2.19
C ALA A 251 26.80 70.80 -1.03
N ILE A 252 27.08 70.35 0.20
CA ILE A 252 27.42 71.21 1.34
C ILE A 252 28.89 71.65 1.20
N SER A 253 29.10 72.65 0.35
CA SER A 253 30.43 73.14 -0.07
C SER A 253 31.30 73.58 1.11
N ASP A 254 30.72 74.26 2.10
CA ASP A 254 31.37 74.66 3.36
C ASP A 254 30.48 74.36 4.57
N ILE A 255 31.09 74.18 5.74
CA ILE A 255 30.41 73.93 7.02
C ILE A 255 29.46 75.08 7.38
N ASP A 256 29.81 76.31 7.03
CA ASP A 256 28.98 77.50 7.26
C ASP A 256 27.68 77.48 6.42
N ALA A 257 27.57 76.60 5.42
CA ALA A 257 26.36 76.41 4.62
C ALA A 257 25.32 75.46 5.27
N ILE A 258 25.67 74.77 6.37
CA ILE A 258 24.77 73.83 7.07
C ILE A 258 23.46 74.48 7.52
N PRO A 259 23.44 75.69 8.12
CA PRO A 259 22.18 76.33 8.51
C PRO A 259 21.26 76.59 7.32
N PHE A 260 21.83 76.97 6.17
CA PHE A 260 21.08 77.18 4.94
C PHE A 260 20.53 75.86 4.38
N PHE A 261 21.34 74.79 4.37
CA PHE A 261 20.90 73.45 3.98
C PHE A 261 19.75 72.93 4.85
N LEU A 262 19.83 73.12 6.17
CA LEU A 262 18.74 72.77 7.09
C LEU A 262 17.48 73.59 6.81
N ALA A 263 17.62 74.89 6.55
CA ALA A 263 16.52 75.79 6.20
C ALA A 263 15.84 75.43 4.88
N SER A 264 16.59 74.97 3.88
CA SER A 264 16.02 74.55 2.59
C SER A 264 15.38 73.16 2.64
N SER A 265 15.84 72.28 3.54
CA SER A 265 15.36 70.90 3.62
C SER A 265 14.16 70.74 4.56
N ILE A 266 14.15 71.43 5.71
CA ILE A 266 13.12 71.29 6.74
C ILE A 266 12.42 72.64 6.94
N SER A 267 11.14 72.73 6.58
CA SER A 267 10.39 73.99 6.66
C SER A 267 10.11 74.44 8.11
N ASP A 268 9.93 73.50 9.04
CA ASP A 268 9.66 73.78 10.45
C ASP A 268 10.95 74.19 11.20
N GLU A 269 10.94 75.38 11.82
CA GLU A 269 12.06 75.90 12.60
C GLU A 269 12.37 75.08 13.86
N ALA A 270 11.35 74.60 14.58
CA ALA A 270 11.56 73.81 15.79
C ALA A 270 12.28 72.50 15.44
N LEU A 271 11.84 71.83 14.37
CA LEU A 271 12.49 70.60 13.90
C LEU A 271 13.91 70.84 13.38
N ARG A 272 14.18 71.98 12.73
CA ARG A 272 15.54 72.36 12.35
C ARG A 272 16.45 72.49 13.57
N VAL A 273 16.00 73.19 14.61
CA VAL A 273 16.76 73.38 15.85
C VAL A 273 16.98 72.05 16.55
N THR A 274 15.97 71.19 16.65
CA THR A 274 16.09 69.86 17.26
C THR A 274 17.06 68.98 16.48
N THR A 275 16.96 68.93 15.15
CA THR A 275 17.88 68.15 14.29
C THR A 275 19.32 68.64 14.43
N ALA A 276 19.53 69.95 14.42
CA ALA A 276 20.85 70.56 14.66
C ALA A 276 21.38 70.23 16.07
N GLY A 277 20.50 70.24 17.08
CA GLY A 277 20.83 69.88 18.46
C GLY A 277 21.26 68.42 18.61
N HIS A 278 20.53 67.48 18.01
CA HIS A 278 20.91 66.07 18.02
C HIS A 278 22.23 65.83 17.27
N ALA A 279 22.44 66.50 16.13
CA ALA A 279 23.70 66.41 15.39
C ALA A 279 24.88 66.99 16.20
N LEU A 280 24.66 68.10 16.92
CA LEU A 280 25.65 68.68 17.83
C LEU A 280 26.01 67.72 18.96
N GLN A 281 25.01 67.07 19.57
CA GLN A 281 25.24 66.08 20.63
C GLN A 281 26.07 64.90 20.12
N LEU A 282 25.79 64.42 18.90
CA LEU A 282 26.57 63.37 18.27
C LEU A 282 28.03 63.81 18.05
N ILE A 283 28.26 65.00 17.51
CA ILE A 283 29.61 65.55 17.31
C ILE A 283 30.36 65.67 18.64
N LYS A 284 29.73 66.23 19.67
CA LYS A 284 30.31 66.32 21.02
C LYS A 284 30.68 64.96 21.57
N ALA A 285 29.79 63.96 21.44
CA ALA A 285 30.03 62.61 21.89
C ALA A 285 31.19 61.93 21.13
N LEU A 286 31.30 62.17 19.82
CA LEU A 286 32.42 61.67 19.01
C LEU A 286 33.75 62.30 19.45
N LEU A 287 33.77 63.61 19.71
CA LEU A 287 34.97 64.31 20.17
C LEU A 287 35.37 63.92 21.60
N SER A 288 34.41 63.63 22.48
CA SER A 288 34.69 63.29 23.89
C SER A 288 34.92 61.79 24.14
N THR A 289 34.23 60.92 23.39
CA THR A 289 34.19 59.47 23.63
C THR A 289 34.28 58.67 22.32
N PRO A 290 35.37 58.82 21.54
CA PRO A 290 35.48 58.27 20.18
C PRO A 290 35.40 56.75 20.10
N GLU A 291 35.70 56.04 21.19
CA GLU A 291 35.68 54.56 21.30
C GLU A 291 34.26 53.97 21.40
N ASN A 292 33.24 54.78 21.67
CA ASN A 292 31.90 54.27 21.93
C ASN A 292 31.24 53.72 20.64
N MET A 293 31.08 52.39 20.58
CA MET A 293 30.51 51.73 19.39
C MET A 293 29.09 52.14 19.04
N ASN A 294 28.28 52.62 20.00
CA ASN A 294 26.90 53.07 19.73
C ASN A 294 26.84 54.39 18.97
N ILE A 295 27.85 55.25 19.12
CA ILE A 295 27.99 56.46 18.31
C ILE A 295 28.77 56.17 17.03
N ARG A 296 29.73 55.22 17.02
CA ARG A 296 30.43 54.82 15.79
C ARG A 296 29.54 54.07 14.79
N ARG A 297 28.50 53.37 15.27
CA ARG A 297 27.54 52.62 14.46
C ARG A 297 26.10 53.03 14.76
N LEU A 298 25.57 53.96 13.97
CA LEU A 298 24.18 54.39 14.08
C LEU A 298 23.29 53.35 13.39
N ARG A 299 22.59 52.55 14.18
CA ARG A 299 21.64 51.56 13.68
C ARG A 299 20.28 52.20 13.50
N ASN A 300 19.73 52.16 12.29
CA ASN A 300 18.44 52.79 12.00
C ASN A 300 17.28 52.22 12.81
N ASN A 301 17.40 50.98 13.29
CA ASN A 301 16.38 50.33 14.13
C ASN A 301 16.55 50.63 15.64
N ASN A 302 17.50 51.48 16.04
CA ASN A 302 17.62 51.93 17.42
C ASN A 302 16.45 52.88 17.76
N GLU A 303 15.70 52.57 18.81
CA GLU A 303 14.54 53.37 19.25
C GLU A 303 14.87 54.84 19.46
N HIS A 304 16.05 55.17 20.01
CA HIS A 304 16.47 56.56 20.20
C HIS A 304 16.69 57.25 18.85
N LEU A 305 17.43 56.63 17.94
CA LEU A 305 17.67 57.18 16.61
C LEU A 305 16.35 57.37 15.83
N LEU A 306 15.43 56.41 15.95
CA LEU A 306 14.09 56.47 15.38
C LEU A 306 13.30 57.66 15.92
N CYS A 307 13.31 57.88 17.24
CA CYS A 307 12.58 59.01 17.84
C CYS A 307 13.22 60.36 17.49
N ASP A 308 14.55 60.41 17.44
CA ASP A 308 15.33 61.63 17.26
C ASP A 308 15.35 62.12 15.80
N TYR A 309 15.36 61.19 14.84
CA TYR A 309 15.54 61.49 13.42
C TYR A 309 14.52 60.83 12.48
N GLY A 310 13.80 59.81 12.93
CA GLY A 310 12.86 59.04 12.11
C GLY A 310 13.51 57.81 11.45
N HIS A 311 12.83 57.25 10.47
CA HIS A 311 13.31 56.12 9.67
C HIS A 311 12.93 56.31 8.20
N PRO A 312 13.79 55.98 7.22
CA PRO A 312 13.47 56.17 5.81
C PRO A 312 12.29 55.28 5.35
N CYS A 313 12.12 54.11 5.95
CA CYS A 313 10.99 53.19 5.67
C CYS A 313 9.69 53.53 6.41
N LEU A 314 9.60 54.65 7.14
CA LEU A 314 8.41 55.01 7.91
C LEU A 314 7.80 56.32 7.41
N SER A 315 6.54 56.24 6.99
CA SER A 315 5.75 57.39 6.54
C SER A 315 4.39 57.36 7.21
N ALA A 316 3.83 58.50 7.57
CA ALA A 316 2.42 58.61 7.93
C ALA A 316 1.77 59.63 7.00
N CYS A 317 0.54 59.40 6.59
CA CYS A 317 -0.24 60.41 5.90
C CYS A 317 -1.15 61.11 6.91
N ASP A 318 -1.32 62.41 6.75
CA ASP A 318 -2.41 63.13 7.39
C ASP A 318 -3.76 62.61 6.86
N PRO A 319 -4.67 62.16 7.74
CA PRO A 319 -5.97 61.67 7.29
C PRO A 319 -6.88 62.76 6.72
N GLU A 320 -6.64 64.03 7.05
CA GLU A 320 -7.46 65.17 6.61
C GLU A 320 -6.88 65.81 5.34
N THR A 321 -5.57 66.02 5.27
CA THR A 321 -4.93 66.69 4.12
C THR A 321 -4.32 65.73 3.10
N GLY A 322 -4.11 64.46 3.47
CA GLY A 322 -3.40 63.48 2.65
C GLY A 322 -1.89 63.71 2.56
N GLU A 323 -1.36 64.74 3.22
CA GLU A 323 0.06 65.08 3.15
C GLU A 323 0.91 64.09 3.94
N ARG A 324 2.10 63.76 3.41
CA ARG A 324 3.07 62.89 4.09
C ARG A 324 3.72 63.61 5.27
N CYS A 325 3.94 62.89 6.36
CA CYS A 325 4.63 63.42 7.53
C CYS A 325 6.08 63.80 7.21
N VAL A 326 6.61 64.73 7.98
CA VAL A 326 7.98 65.26 7.81
C VAL A 326 9.10 64.29 8.20
N CYS A 327 8.80 63.12 8.79
CA CYS A 327 9.81 62.16 9.27
C CYS A 327 10.81 61.75 8.17
N HIS A 328 10.32 61.52 6.94
CA HIS A 328 11.18 61.16 5.82
C HIS A 328 12.17 62.29 5.46
N THR A 329 11.71 63.53 5.51
CA THR A 329 12.55 64.70 5.24
C THR A 329 13.59 64.89 6.34
N VAL A 330 13.20 64.74 7.60
CA VAL A 330 14.11 64.84 8.76
C VAL A 330 15.21 63.77 8.68
N VAL A 331 14.85 62.50 8.47
CA VAL A 331 15.84 61.42 8.39
C VAL A 331 16.76 61.59 7.17
N SER A 332 16.23 61.95 6.01
CA SER A 332 17.05 62.21 4.81
C SER A 332 18.07 63.32 5.04
N THR A 333 17.65 64.39 5.72
CA THR A 333 18.50 65.52 6.08
C THR A 333 19.58 65.11 7.08
N ALA A 334 19.20 64.31 8.09
CA ALA A 334 20.12 63.78 9.08
C ALA A 334 21.17 62.86 8.46
N GLU A 335 20.78 61.99 7.53
CA GLU A 335 21.71 61.10 6.81
C GLU A 335 22.75 61.87 6.00
N VAL A 336 22.36 62.98 5.37
CA VAL A 336 23.31 63.88 4.67
C VAL A 336 24.29 64.50 5.66
N LEU A 337 23.82 64.94 6.83
CA LEU A 337 24.68 65.46 7.89
C LEU A 337 25.62 64.38 8.45
N TRP A 338 25.13 63.17 8.70
CA TRP A 338 25.98 62.04 9.12
C TRP A 338 27.03 61.73 8.06
N ARG A 339 26.66 61.73 6.78
CA ARG A 339 27.62 61.57 5.69
C ARG A 339 28.68 62.68 5.72
N ARG A 340 28.29 63.93 5.99
CA ARG A 340 29.22 65.06 6.13
C ARG A 340 30.15 64.92 7.33
N ILE A 341 29.64 64.37 8.45
CA ILE A 341 30.42 64.00 9.65
C ILE A 341 31.42 62.88 9.35
N GLY A 342 31.21 62.05 8.32
CA GLY A 342 32.12 60.96 7.93
C GLY A 342 31.53 59.56 8.04
N TYR A 343 30.21 59.45 8.26
CA TYR A 343 29.54 58.15 8.25
C TYR A 343 29.38 57.59 6.83
N THR A 344 29.36 56.27 6.75
CA THR A 344 29.17 55.50 5.52
C THR A 344 28.03 54.50 5.71
N ILE A 345 27.20 54.32 4.69
CA ILE A 345 26.15 53.29 4.74
C ILE A 345 26.83 51.92 4.70
N ARG A 346 26.42 51.04 5.61
CA ARG A 346 26.82 49.63 5.65
C ARG A 346 25.58 48.74 5.74
N TYR A 347 25.70 47.58 5.09
CA TYR A 347 24.69 46.54 5.09
C TYR A 347 25.25 45.30 5.76
N THR A 348 24.61 44.83 6.84
CA THR A 348 25.03 43.61 7.54
C THR A 348 24.52 42.37 6.80
N LYS A 349 24.94 41.18 7.24
CA LYS A 349 24.39 39.90 6.75
C LYS A 349 23.31 39.32 7.68
N VAL A 350 22.96 40.05 8.74
CA VAL A 350 22.06 39.56 9.78
C VAL A 350 20.65 40.07 9.46
N PRO A 351 19.64 39.20 9.36
CA PRO A 351 18.26 39.65 9.20
C PRO A 351 17.87 40.48 10.42
N ASN A 352 17.38 41.70 10.18
CA ASN A 352 17.01 42.63 11.24
C ASN A 352 15.61 42.31 11.76
N ARG A 353 15.30 42.75 12.99
CA ARG A 353 13.92 42.78 13.49
C ARG A 353 13.12 43.69 12.57
N SER A 354 12.07 43.16 11.94
CA SER A 354 11.23 43.93 11.03
C SER A 354 10.64 45.15 11.76
N LEU A 355 10.81 46.33 11.19
CA LEU A 355 10.21 47.57 11.71
C LEU A 355 8.68 47.49 11.74
N ASP A 356 8.08 46.67 10.87
CA ASP A 356 6.65 46.41 10.89
C ASP A 356 6.21 45.63 12.14
N VAL A 357 7.08 44.75 12.64
CA VAL A 357 6.86 44.07 13.93
C VAL A 357 6.98 45.08 15.08
N LEU A 358 8.03 45.90 15.10
CA LEU A 358 8.22 46.94 16.12
C LEU A 358 7.01 47.89 16.19
N ARG A 359 6.47 48.27 15.03
CA ARG A 359 5.28 49.13 14.89
C ARG A 359 4.02 48.51 15.50
N SER A 360 3.87 47.19 15.36
CA SER A 360 2.68 46.47 15.80
C SER A 360 2.65 46.22 17.31
N GLU A 361 3.75 46.46 18.01
CA GLU A 361 3.87 46.26 19.46
C GLU A 361 3.18 47.37 20.26
N ALA A 362 2.72 47.03 21.47
CA ALA A 362 2.06 48.00 22.36
C ALA A 362 2.93 49.24 22.65
N LYS A 363 4.25 49.05 22.74
CA LYS A 363 5.25 50.10 22.97
C LYS A 363 5.32 51.12 21.82
N ALA A 364 4.94 50.76 20.60
CA ALA A 364 4.91 51.68 19.46
C ALA A 364 3.95 52.87 19.66
N ARG A 365 2.97 52.75 20.56
CA ARG A 365 2.05 53.85 20.91
C ARG A 365 2.73 54.94 21.74
N SER A 366 3.75 54.58 22.52
CA SER A 366 4.53 55.52 23.34
C SER A 366 5.71 56.15 22.61
N LEU A 367 6.25 55.49 21.59
CA LEU A 367 7.38 56.00 20.81
C LEU A 367 6.88 57.09 19.85
N ARG A 368 7.43 58.30 19.97
CA ARG A 368 7.10 59.47 19.16
C ARG A 368 8.19 59.71 18.15
N LEU A 369 7.84 59.80 16.87
CA LEU A 369 8.77 60.16 15.81
C LEU A 369 8.86 61.69 15.68
N PRO A 370 9.80 62.26 14.89
CA PRO A 370 9.99 63.71 14.79
C PRO A 370 8.73 64.50 14.40
N CYS A 371 7.80 63.89 13.66
CA CYS A 371 6.51 64.51 13.33
C CYS A 371 5.54 64.64 14.53
N GLY A 372 5.92 64.20 15.73
CA GLY A 372 5.09 64.18 16.95
C GLY A 372 4.04 63.07 16.99
N ARG A 373 3.85 62.30 15.91
CA ARG A 373 2.93 61.16 15.87
C ARG A 373 3.60 59.91 16.44
N SER A 374 2.80 58.98 16.94
CA SER A 374 3.32 57.71 17.45
C SER A 374 3.81 56.82 16.30
N LEU A 375 4.79 55.97 16.58
CA LEU A 375 5.30 54.97 15.62
C LEU A 375 4.16 54.11 15.06
N SER A 376 3.19 53.73 15.90
CA SER A 376 2.05 52.90 15.51
C SER A 376 1.16 53.47 14.39
N VAL A 377 1.19 54.79 14.17
CA VAL A 377 0.39 55.47 13.12
C VAL A 377 1.11 55.53 11.78
N HIS A 378 2.41 55.24 11.75
CA HIS A 378 3.18 55.21 10.52
C HIS A 378 2.93 53.90 9.77
N ASN A 379 3.05 53.93 8.44
CA ASN A 379 3.10 52.77 7.58
C ASN A 379 4.56 52.44 7.30
N TYR A 380 4.83 51.14 7.19
CA TYR A 380 6.11 50.62 6.78
C TYR A 380 6.14 50.47 5.26
N GLU A 381 7.02 51.24 4.60
CA GLU A 381 7.29 51.16 3.17
C GLU A 381 8.68 50.51 2.97
N PRO A 382 8.77 49.24 2.53
CA PRO A 382 10.05 48.56 2.40
C PRO A 382 10.91 49.18 1.29
N MET A 383 12.19 49.38 1.58
CA MET A 383 13.16 49.93 0.63
C MET A 383 13.93 48.86 -0.16
N GLY A 384 13.81 47.58 0.23
CA GLY A 384 14.39 46.42 -0.46
C GLY A 384 15.59 45.78 0.24
N PHE A 385 16.20 46.45 1.23
CA PHE A 385 17.33 45.89 1.97
C PHE A 385 16.92 44.93 3.11
N GLU A 386 15.67 45.02 3.54
CA GLU A 386 15.16 44.43 4.78
C GLU A 386 15.03 42.91 4.69
N ASP A 387 14.89 42.37 3.48
CA ASP A 387 14.87 40.92 3.21
C ASP A 387 16.26 40.28 3.35
N TYR A 388 17.33 41.08 3.31
CA TYR A 388 18.71 40.59 3.19
C TYR A 388 19.63 41.03 4.33
N SER A 389 19.32 42.13 5.02
CA SER A 389 20.30 42.83 5.86
C SER A 389 19.72 43.90 6.79
N GLU A 390 20.50 44.29 7.80
CA GLU A 390 20.34 45.57 8.49
C GLU A 390 21.11 46.68 7.76
N ARG A 391 20.46 47.84 7.54
CA ARG A 391 21.09 49.09 7.08
C ARG A 391 21.52 49.91 8.31
N LEU A 392 22.80 50.26 8.38
CA LEU A 392 23.36 51.11 9.44
C LEU A 392 24.37 52.12 8.88
N PHE A 393 24.67 53.14 9.67
CA PHE A 393 25.74 54.11 9.38
C PHE A 393 26.95 53.79 10.25
N GLU A 394 28.10 53.52 9.62
CA GLU A 394 29.36 53.30 10.30
C GLU A 394 30.33 54.44 10.01
N LEU A 395 30.89 55.02 11.07
CA LEU A 395 31.87 56.09 10.98
C LEU A 395 33.13 55.56 10.30
N ALA A 396 33.52 56.17 9.18
CA ALA A 396 34.77 55.89 8.47
C ALA A 396 35.65 57.14 8.49
N GLU A 397 36.09 57.51 9.69
CA GLU A 397 37.07 58.59 9.87
C GLU A 397 38.45 58.18 9.30
N PRO A 398 39.29 59.14 8.89
CA PRO A 398 40.66 58.85 8.47
C PRO A 398 41.43 58.17 9.62
N ASP A 399 42.33 57.23 9.29
CA ASP A 399 43.18 56.61 10.31
C ASP A 399 44.27 57.61 10.73
N ALA A 400 44.22 58.07 11.98
CA ALA A 400 45.17 59.04 12.51
C ALA A 400 46.64 58.56 12.45
N MET A 401 46.88 57.25 12.51
CA MET A 401 48.24 56.67 12.45
C MET A 401 48.79 56.61 11.03
N LEU A 402 47.91 56.47 10.02
CA LEU A 402 48.31 56.32 8.62
C LEU A 402 48.17 57.61 7.81
N ARG A 403 47.21 58.47 8.17
CA ARG A 403 46.77 59.66 7.43
C ARG A 403 46.49 60.81 8.40
N ALA A 404 47.52 61.20 9.16
CA ALA A 404 47.42 62.20 10.20
C ALA A 404 46.86 63.54 9.72
N ASP A 405 47.31 64.04 8.55
CA ASP A 405 46.86 65.32 8.00
C ASP A 405 45.34 65.32 7.72
N GLU A 406 44.84 64.26 7.09
CA GLU A 406 43.41 64.14 6.79
C GLU A 406 42.57 63.94 8.04
N TRP A 407 43.10 63.25 9.06
CA TRP A 407 42.45 63.14 10.34
C TRP A 407 42.36 64.51 11.03
N MET A 408 43.42 65.31 10.99
CA MET A 408 43.42 66.67 11.53
C MET A 408 42.45 67.60 10.79
N GLU A 409 42.37 67.49 9.46
CA GLU A 409 41.38 68.22 8.65
C GLU A 409 39.95 67.82 9.03
N TRP A 410 39.70 66.52 9.18
CA TRP A 410 38.41 66.00 9.61
C TRP A 410 38.06 66.47 11.03
N TYR A 411 39.00 66.43 11.96
CA TYR A 411 38.81 66.88 13.33
C TYR A 411 38.51 68.39 13.40
N ALA A 412 39.25 69.21 12.65
CA ALA A 412 39.00 70.64 12.54
C ALA A 412 37.62 70.95 11.93
N MET A 413 37.21 70.18 10.91
CA MET A 413 35.87 70.25 10.34
C MET A 413 34.80 69.95 11.41
N MET A 414 34.99 68.90 12.22
CA MET A 414 34.06 68.54 13.31
C MET A 414 33.95 69.65 14.37
N GLN A 415 35.05 70.28 14.76
CA GLN A 415 35.03 71.44 15.67
C GLN A 415 34.31 72.65 15.07
N ARG A 416 34.50 72.92 13.77
CA ARG A 416 33.78 74.00 13.07
C ARG A 416 32.28 73.69 12.97
N MET A 417 31.91 72.44 12.71
CA MET A 417 30.52 71.99 12.72
C MET A 417 29.90 72.15 14.11
N GLU A 418 30.63 71.80 15.18
CA GLU A 418 30.18 72.00 16.56
C GLU A 418 29.84 73.48 16.84
N SER A 419 30.74 74.40 16.47
CA SER A 419 30.53 75.84 16.63
C SER A 419 29.33 76.34 15.82
N THR A 420 29.23 75.91 14.56
CA THR A 420 28.16 76.30 13.64
C THR A 420 26.79 75.85 14.15
N LEU A 421 26.65 74.58 14.54
CA LEU A 421 25.40 74.04 15.08
C LEU A 421 25.06 74.65 16.45
N SER A 422 26.06 74.91 17.31
CA SER A 422 25.85 75.59 18.59
C SER A 422 25.26 76.99 18.41
N SER A 423 25.59 77.69 17.32
CA SER A 423 25.04 79.00 17.00
C SER A 423 23.55 78.97 16.64
N MET A 424 23.05 77.82 16.14
CA MET A 424 21.64 77.62 15.79
C MET A 424 20.74 77.32 16.99
N ILE A 425 21.32 76.93 18.12
CA ILE A 425 20.54 76.59 19.33
C ILE A 425 20.26 77.87 20.13
N PRO A 426 18.98 78.22 20.38
CA PRO A 426 18.61 79.39 21.18
C PRO A 426 19.28 79.37 22.55
N ARG A 427 19.71 80.53 23.04
CA ARG A 427 20.41 80.67 24.33
C ARG A 427 19.61 80.15 25.54
N SER A 428 18.28 80.02 25.42
CA SER A 428 17.42 79.46 26.47
C SER A 428 17.52 77.93 26.62
N TYR A 429 18.17 77.24 25.69
CA TYR A 429 18.36 75.78 25.66
C TYR A 429 19.83 75.35 25.79
N ARG A 430 20.76 76.30 26.02
CA ARG A 430 22.19 76.02 26.15
C ARG A 430 22.59 75.58 27.54
#